data_AF-A0A1E7FV15-F1
#
_entry.id   AF-A0A1E7FV15-F1
#
_cell.length_a   1.000
_cell.length_b   1.000
_cell.length_c   1.000
_cell.angle_alpha   90.00
_cell.angle_beta   90.00
_cell.angle_gamma   90.00
#
_symmetry.space_group_name_H-M   'P 1'
#
loop_
_entity.id
_entity.type
_entity.pdbx_description
1 polymer ?
#
loop_
_entity_poly.entity_id
_entity_poly.type
_entity_poly.pdbx_seq_one_letter_code
_entity_poly.pdbx_strand_id
1 'polypeptide(L)' 'WLPDGNSFVIVNWDIFCNDILDKTLKASKYGSFVRKLHRWGFVRLTSGTGTDCFHHPSFQRSYGELVETIV' A
#
# COMPACT_ATOMS: atom_id res chain seq x y z
N TRP A 1 -5.62 -4.95 -5.04
CA TRP A 1 -4.64 -5.28 -6.09
C TRP A 1 -5.13 -4.72 -7.41
N LEU A 2 -4.23 -4.17 -8.24
CA LEU A 2 -4.50 -3.93 -9.65
C LEU A 2 -4.58 -5.28 -10.41
N PRO A 3 -5.16 -5.32 -11.62
CA PRO A 3 -5.33 -6.57 -12.38
C PRO A 3 -4.01 -7.33 -12.63
N ASP A 4 -2.90 -6.61 -12.78
CA ASP A 4 -1.57 -7.17 -12.99
C ASP A 4 -0.93 -7.76 -11.71
N GLY A 5 -1.49 -7.45 -10.54
CA GLY A 5 -0.98 -7.92 -9.24
C GLY A 5 0.28 -7.22 -8.74
N ASN A 6 0.78 -6.19 -9.44
CA ASN A 6 2.03 -5.51 -9.11
C ASN A 6 1.86 -4.31 -8.16
N SER A 7 0.62 -3.88 -7.97
CA SER A 7 0.29 -2.71 -7.16
C SER A 7 -1.00 -2.92 -6.39
N PHE A 8 -1.20 -2.15 -5.34
CA PHE A 8 -2.46 -2.11 -4.60
C PHE A 8 -3.00 -0.69 -4.50
N VAL A 9 -4.32 -0.57 -4.31
CA VAL A 9 -5.02 0.70 -4.14
C VAL A 9 -5.83 0.64 -2.87
N ILE A 10 -5.91 1.76 -2.16
CA ILE A 10 -6.83 1.93 -1.05
C ILE A 10 -8.09 2.55 -1.63
N VAL A 11 -9.12 1.72 -1.81
CA VAL A 11 -10.36 2.12 -2.52
C VAL A 11 -11.17 3.13 -1.70
N ASN A 12 -11.27 2.93 -0.39
CA ASN A 12 -11.95 3.85 0.52
C ASN A 12 -11.04 4.09 1.73
N TRP A 13 -10.50 5.30 1.83
CA TRP A 13 -9.54 5.66 2.88
C TRP A 13 -10.18 5.73 4.27
N ASP A 14 -11.45 6.15 4.38
CA ASP A 14 -12.14 6.31 5.66
C ASP A 14 -12.40 4.93 6.30
N ILE A 15 -12.98 4.01 5.53
CA ILE A 15 -13.18 2.61 5.96
C ILE A 15 -11.83 1.96 6.29
N PHE A 16 -10.82 2.15 5.43
CA PHE A 16 -9.48 1.61 5.69
C PHE A 16 -8.89 2.14 7.00
N CYS A 17 -9.07 3.42 7.33
CA CYS A 17 -8.58 3.99 8.58
C CYS A 17 -9.30 3.41 9.80
N ASN A 18 -10.64 3.45 9.78
CA ASN A 18 -11.46 3.12 10.93
C ASN A 18 -11.50 1.60 11.19
N ASP A 19 -11.55 0.80 10.13
CA ASP A 19 -11.76 -0.65 10.28
C ASP A 19 -10.50 -1.49 10.21
N ILE A 20 -9.44 -1.01 9.55
CA ILE A 20 -8.23 -1.78 9.29
C ILE A 20 -7.02 -1.16 10.00
N LEU A 21 -6.67 0.10 9.73
CA LEU A 21 -5.49 0.74 10.33
C LEU A 21 -5.61 0.87 11.85
N ASP A 22 -6.79 1.23 12.36
CA ASP A 22 -6.97 1.40 13.80
C ASP A 22 -6.72 0.09 14.55
N LYS A 23 -7.26 -1.01 14.03
CA LYS A 23 -7.16 -2.36 14.61
C LYS A 23 -5.78 -2.99 14.44
N THR A 24 -5.08 -2.72 13.34
CA THR A 24 -3.80 -3.38 13.00
C THR A 24 -2.57 -2.57 13.37
N LEU A 25 -2.66 -1.24 13.37
CA LEU A 25 -1.52 -0.32 13.50
C LEU A 25 -1.71 0.72 14.61
N LYS A 26 -2.59 0.45 15.60
CA LYS A 26 -2.82 1.24 16.83
C LYS A 26 -3.15 2.72 16.54
N ALA A 27 -4.32 3.00 15.97
CA ALA A 27 -4.77 4.36 15.67
C ALA A 27 -3.84 5.18 14.75
N SER A 28 -3.20 4.52 13.78
CA SER A 28 -2.38 5.22 12.79
C SER A 28 -3.26 5.97 11.78
N LYS A 29 -3.11 7.30 11.71
CA LYS A 29 -3.72 8.13 10.66
C LYS A 29 -3.27 7.68 9.27
N TYR A 30 -4.11 7.89 8.26
CA TYR A 30 -3.80 7.60 6.85
C TYR A 30 -2.42 8.12 6.41
N GLY A 31 -2.14 9.40 6.67
CA GLY A 31 -0.85 10.01 6.31
C GLY A 31 0.36 9.38 7.02
N SER A 32 0.17 8.81 8.21
CA SER A 32 1.23 8.03 8.89
C SER A 32 1.48 6.69 8.20
N PHE A 33 0.42 6.03 7.73
CA PHE A 33 0.54 4.82 6.93
C PHE A 33 1.28 5.09 5.61
N VAL A 34 0.89 6.15 4.88
CA VAL A 34 1.56 6.57 3.64
C VAL A 34 3.05 6.89 3.87
N ARG A 35 3.40 7.57 4.98
CA ARG A 35 4.80 7.81 5.34
C ARG A 35 5.59 6.52 5.59
N LYS A 36 4.97 5.48 6.17
CA LYS A 36 5.61 4.16 6.33
C LYS A 36 5.83 3.49 4.97
N LEU A 37 4.84 3.53 4.09
CA LEU A 37 5.00 3.02 2.72
C LEU A 37 6.18 3.68 2.01
N HIS A 38 6.29 5.00 2.06
CA HIS A 38 7.44 5.71 1.48
C HIS A 38 8.76 5.36 2.16
N ARG A 39 8.77 5.12 3.47
CA ARG A 39 9.96 4.66 4.20
C ARG A 39 10.46 3.32 3.66
N TRP A 40 9.53 2.41 3.34
CA TRP A 40 9.79 1.09 2.76
C TRP A 40 9.97 1.10 1.24
N GLY A 41 10.18 2.27 0.63
CA GLY A 41 10.45 2.39 -0.80
C GLY A 41 9.23 2.28 -1.73
N PHE A 42 8.00 2.23 -1.20
CA PHE A 42 6.81 2.25 -2.07
C PHE A 42 6.66 3.62 -2.73
N VAL A 43 6.29 3.58 -4.01
CA VAL A 43 5.95 4.76 -4.81
C VAL A 43 4.44 4.86 -4.99
N ARG A 44 3.90 6.08 -4.93
CA ARG A 44 2.49 6.36 -5.21
C ARG A 44 2.35 6.80 -6.65
N LEU A 45 1.62 6.04 -7.46
CA LEU A 45 1.39 6.34 -8.86
C LEU A 45 0.13 7.22 -8.96
N THR A 46 0.33 8.49 -9.32
CA THR A 46 -0.73 9.51 -9.36
C THR A 46 -1.27 9.78 -10.76
N SER A 47 -0.74 9.13 -11.79
CA SER A 47 -1.15 9.28 -13.19
C SER A 47 -1.21 7.94 -13.93
N GLY A 48 -2.04 7.85 -14.98
CA GLY A 48 -2.23 6.64 -15.79
C GLY A 48 -3.44 5.78 -15.38
N THR A 49 -3.58 4.61 -16.01
CA THR A 49 -4.61 3.61 -15.70
C THR A 49 -4.32 2.96 -14.36
N GLY A 50 -4.97 3.46 -13.29
CA GLY A 50 -4.72 3.05 -11.90
C GLY A 50 -4.30 4.23 -11.02
N THR A 51 -5.09 5.31 -11.05
CA THR A 51 -4.85 6.50 -10.22
C THR A 51 -4.87 6.15 -8.74
N ASP A 52 -3.89 6.66 -8.00
CA ASP A 52 -3.78 6.53 -6.54
C ASP A 52 -3.46 5.11 -6.03
N CYS A 53 -2.58 4.39 -6.73
CA CYS A 53 -2.06 3.10 -6.26
C CYS A 53 -0.65 3.21 -5.69
N PHE A 54 -0.30 2.24 -4.84
CA PHE A 54 1.01 2.05 -4.26
C PHE A 54 1.69 0.84 -4.91
N HIS A 55 2.92 1.05 -5.35
CA HIS A 55 3.73 0.05 -6.04
C HIS A 55 5.07 -0.14 -5.32
N HIS A 56 5.54 -1.38 -5.27
CA HIS A 56 6.91 -1.74 -4.91
C HIS A 56 7.30 -3.00 -5.69
N PRO A 57 8.48 -3.05 -6.35
CA PRO A 57 8.89 -4.20 -7.17
C PRO A 57 8.88 -5.53 -6.42
N SER A 58 9.24 -5.52 -5.14
CA SER A 58 9.24 -6.71 -4.27
C SER A 58 7.92 -6.96 -3.51
N PHE A 59 6.84 -6.23 -3.82
CA PHE A 59 5.52 -6.44 -3.19
C PHE A 59 4.48 -6.78 -4.26
N GLN A 60 4.33 -8.07 -4.54
CA GLN A 60 3.46 -8.57 -5.61
C GLN A 60 2.51 -9.64 -5.08
N ARG A 61 1.28 -9.71 -5.62
CA ARG A 61 0.23 -10.61 -5.12
C ARG A 61 0.64 -12.08 -5.10
N SER A 62 1.38 -12.50 -6.12
CA SER A 62 1.72 -13.91 -6.34
C SER A 62 3.10 -14.31 -5.82
N TYR A 63 3.90 -13.36 -5.34
CA TYR A 63 5.30 -13.57 -4.96
C TYR A 63 5.56 -13.00 -3.56
N GLY A 64 4.97 -13.66 -2.56
CA GLY A 64 5.04 -13.23 -1.16
C GLY A 64 6.45 -13.31 -0.56
N GLU A 65 7.27 -14.22 -1.07
CA GLU A 65 8.67 -14.39 -0.69
C GLU A 65 9.54 -13.16 -0.99
N LEU A 66 9.16 -12.33 -1.97
CA LEU A 66 9.91 -11.12 -2.29
C LEU A 66 9.85 -10.07 -1.18
N VAL A 67 8.85 -10.14 -0.28
CA VAL A 67 8.66 -9.17 0.80
C VAL A 67 9.87 -9.11 1.75
N GLU A 68 10.62 -10.21 1.88
CA GLU A 68 11.85 -10.25 2.70
C GLU A 68 12.94 -9.30 2.19
N THR A 69 12.85 -8.84 0.95
CA THR A 69 13.82 -7.92 0.33
C THR A 69 13.50 -6.45 0.57
N ILE A 70 12.37 -6.13 1.20
CA ILE A 70 11.96 -4.76 1.52
C ILE A 70 12.65 -4.31 2.82
N VAL A 71 13.37 -3.18 2.76
CA VAL A 71 14.15 -2.61 3.87
C VAL A 71 13.38 -1.51 4.62
#